data_AF-A0A2A2TAI6-F1
#
_entry.id   AF-A0A2A2TAI6-F1
#
_cell.length_a   1.000
_cell.length_b   1.000
_cell.length_c   1.000
_cell.angle_alpha   90.00
_cell.angle_beta   90.00
_cell.angle_gamma   90.00
#
_symmetry.space_group_name_H-M   'P 1'
#
loop_
_entity.id
_entity.type
_entity.pdbx_description
1 polymer ?
#
loop_
_entity_poly.entity_id
_entity_poly.type
_entity_poly.pdbx_seq_one_letter_code
_entity_poly.pdbx_strand_id
1 'polypeptide(L)'
;LYLPYNIPLPNTPEFQPAFIHQVRTLVCLSATAPGLTVILVGDVPLKAQIGTILASEFGSRVQVEKTCLDENGILVTGWEFWREHHSVLPSPQLMVIATLPLPSLENPLVAGRVAHYKRSHQDWFRLYLLPTAVNELQRAIAPARESKAVVALLDSRVVNRSYGAQILSALSPLARINYLEPNLFNASEDNS
;
A
#
# COMPACT_ATOMS: atom_id res chain seq x y z
N LEU A 1 -4.76 3.74 10.08
CA LEU A 1 -3.93 4.21 8.95
C LEU A 1 -2.60 4.72 9.48
N TYR A 2 -1.53 3.96 9.27
CA TYR A 2 -0.16 4.39 9.56
C TYR A 2 0.41 5.17 8.38
N LEU A 3 0.90 6.38 8.67
CA LEU A 3 1.50 7.30 7.71
C LEU A 3 2.78 7.91 8.33
N PRO A 4 3.96 7.32 8.10
CA PRO A 4 5.20 7.87 8.63
C PRO A 4 5.54 9.21 7.97
N TYR A 5 5.97 10.17 8.78
CA TYR A 5 6.38 11.50 8.27
C TYR A 5 7.74 11.50 7.58
N ASN A 6 8.63 10.58 7.97
CA ASN A 6 10.05 10.63 7.61
C ASN A 6 10.44 9.62 6.53
N ILE A 7 9.49 9.11 5.76
CA ILE A 7 9.84 8.27 4.61
C ILE A 7 10.27 9.15 3.43
N PRO A 8 11.40 8.86 2.76
CA PRO A 8 11.83 9.59 1.58
C PRO A 8 10.76 9.62 0.47
N LEU A 9 10.90 10.51 -0.50
CA LEU A 9 9.98 10.54 -1.63
C LEU A 9 10.21 9.33 -2.53
N PRO A 10 9.15 8.72 -3.12
CA PRO A 10 9.29 7.49 -3.93
C PRO A 10 10.30 7.54 -5.08
N ASN A 11 10.62 8.72 -5.59
CA ASN A 11 11.53 8.93 -6.71
C ASN A 11 12.98 9.27 -6.29
N THR A 12 13.34 9.04 -5.03
CA THR A 12 14.70 9.28 -4.52
C THR A 12 15.39 7.96 -4.18
N PRO A 13 16.72 7.86 -4.31
CA PRO A 13 17.44 6.61 -4.07
C PRO A 13 17.36 6.13 -2.61
N GLU A 14 17.07 7.02 -1.66
CA GLU A 14 16.91 6.69 -0.25
C GLU A 14 15.57 5.99 0.05
N PHE A 15 14.60 6.04 -0.87
CA PHE A 15 13.27 5.49 -0.65
C PHE A 15 13.28 3.97 -0.47
N GLN A 16 13.94 3.25 -1.37
CA GLN A 16 14.00 1.79 -1.37
C GLN A 16 14.54 1.22 -0.04
N PRO A 17 15.73 1.62 0.47
CA PRO A 17 16.22 1.11 1.75
C PRO A 17 15.30 1.50 2.93
N ALA A 18 14.73 2.70 2.93
CA ALA A 18 13.79 3.13 3.97
C ALA A 18 12.47 2.33 3.94
N PHE A 19 11.92 2.06 2.76
CA PHE A 19 10.74 1.24 2.55
C PHE A 19 10.96 -0.19 3.04
N ILE A 20 12.07 -0.82 2.64
CA ILE A 20 12.43 -2.17 3.08
C ILE A 20 12.52 -2.22 4.61
N HIS A 21 13.18 -1.25 5.23
CA HIS A 21 13.29 -1.18 6.69
C HIS A 21 11.90 -1.10 7.35
N GLN A 22 11.03 -0.18 6.90
CA GLN A 22 9.69 0.00 7.45
C GLN A 22 8.82 -1.26 7.28
N VAL A 23 8.87 -1.90 6.11
CA VAL A 23 8.13 -3.15 5.86
C VAL A 23 8.57 -4.24 6.83
N ARG A 24 9.88 -4.45 7.00
CA ARG A 24 10.39 -5.44 7.94
C ARG A 24 9.93 -5.16 9.36
N THR A 25 9.99 -3.91 9.83
CA THR A 25 9.48 -3.53 11.15
C THR A 25 7.99 -3.83 11.30
N LEU A 26 7.17 -3.47 10.31
CA LEU A 26 5.73 -3.70 10.32
C LEU A 26 5.39 -5.20 10.36
N VAL A 27 6.07 -6.02 9.55
CA VAL A 27 5.87 -7.49 9.51
C VAL A 27 6.31 -8.14 10.83
N CYS A 28 7.42 -7.68 11.42
CA CYS A 28 7.86 -8.17 12.73
C CYS A 28 6.85 -7.81 13.84
N LEU A 29 6.29 -6.59 13.82
CA LEU A 29 5.29 -6.19 14.79
C LEU A 29 3.97 -6.93 14.60
N SER A 30 3.55 -7.18 13.36
CA SER A 30 2.32 -7.94 13.09
C SER A 30 2.46 -9.43 13.38
N ALA A 31 3.69 -9.95 13.59
CA ALA A 31 3.90 -11.36 13.91
C ALA A 31 3.28 -11.79 15.26
N THR A 32 2.92 -10.83 16.13
CA THR A 32 2.25 -11.11 17.41
C THR A 32 0.77 -11.44 17.27
N ALA A 33 0.20 -11.27 16.07
CA ALA A 33 -1.20 -11.52 15.83
C ALA A 33 -1.42 -12.30 14.52
N PRO A 34 -2.40 -13.21 14.48
CA PRO A 34 -2.64 -14.02 13.30
C PRO A 34 -3.37 -13.21 12.22
N GLY A 35 -3.02 -13.47 10.96
CA GLY A 35 -3.69 -12.89 9.82
C GLY A 35 -2.78 -12.66 8.61
N LEU A 36 -3.43 -12.48 7.46
CA LEU A 36 -2.75 -12.21 6.20
C LEU A 36 -2.08 -10.82 6.25
N THR A 37 -0.81 -10.76 5.88
CA THR A 37 -0.12 -9.51 5.57
C THR A 37 -0.04 -9.33 4.06
N VAL A 38 -0.45 -8.17 3.56
CA VAL A 38 -0.39 -7.82 2.13
C VAL A 38 0.56 -6.64 1.94
N ILE A 39 1.50 -6.76 1.01
CA ILE A 39 2.48 -5.74 0.68
C ILE A 39 2.32 -5.40 -0.81
N LEU A 40 1.67 -4.27 -1.07
CA LEU A 40 1.39 -3.73 -2.41
C LEU A 40 2.56 -2.89 -2.92
N VAL A 41 3.24 -3.39 -3.95
CA VAL A 41 4.39 -2.76 -4.59
C VAL A 41 4.19 -2.73 -6.11
N GLY A 42 3.97 -1.54 -6.66
CA GLY A 42 3.80 -1.36 -8.10
C GLY A 42 5.11 -1.41 -8.90
N ASP A 43 6.25 -1.13 -8.26
CA ASP A 43 7.56 -1.20 -8.90
C ASP A 43 8.06 -2.67 -8.95
N VAL A 44 8.27 -3.18 -10.16
CA VAL A 44 8.60 -4.60 -10.39
C VAL A 44 9.95 -4.99 -9.74
N PRO A 45 11.05 -4.23 -9.92
CA PRO A 45 12.31 -4.51 -9.23
C PRO A 45 12.18 -4.53 -7.71
N LEU A 46 11.54 -3.51 -7.12
CA LEU A 46 11.34 -3.42 -5.68
C LEU A 46 10.47 -4.57 -5.14
N LYS A 47 9.43 -4.96 -5.88
CA LYS A 47 8.55 -6.09 -5.53
C LYS A 47 9.34 -7.41 -5.45
N ALA A 48 10.19 -7.67 -6.45
CA ALA A 48 11.05 -8.85 -6.45
C ALA A 48 12.02 -8.84 -5.26
N GLN A 49 12.68 -7.70 -5.02
CA GLN A 49 13.65 -7.56 -3.95
C GLN A 49 13.02 -7.74 -2.56
N ILE A 50 11.89 -7.08 -2.28
CA ILE A 50 11.23 -7.22 -0.97
C ILE A 50 10.72 -8.65 -0.77
N GLY A 51 10.23 -9.30 -1.82
CA GLY A 51 9.86 -10.72 -1.79
C GLY A 51 11.03 -11.61 -1.37
N THR A 52 12.21 -11.43 -1.99
CA THR A 52 13.41 -12.19 -1.62
C THR A 52 13.87 -11.93 -0.19
N ILE A 53 13.93 -10.65 0.21
CA ILE A 53 14.38 -10.27 1.57
C ILE A 53 13.45 -10.88 2.61
N LEU A 54 12.14 -10.71 2.47
CA LEU A 54 11.20 -11.26 3.43
C LEU A 54 11.20 -12.79 3.40
N ALA A 55 11.32 -13.43 2.24
CA ALA A 55 11.40 -14.89 2.16
C ALA A 55 12.64 -15.44 2.89
N SER A 56 13.75 -14.69 2.91
CA SER A 56 14.95 -15.06 3.68
C SER A 56 14.74 -15.00 5.20
N GLU A 57 13.77 -14.20 5.67
CA GLU A 57 13.49 -13.97 7.09
C GLU A 57 12.29 -14.80 7.59
N PHE A 58 11.28 -15.00 6.74
CA PHE A 58 9.99 -15.61 7.09
C PHE A 58 9.69 -16.91 6.33
N GLY A 59 10.60 -17.35 5.45
CA GLY A 59 10.51 -18.62 4.74
C GLY A 59 9.30 -18.70 3.79
N SER A 60 8.67 -19.88 3.75
CA SER A 60 7.56 -20.21 2.85
C SER A 60 6.28 -19.41 3.11
N ARG A 61 6.19 -18.66 4.21
CA ARG A 61 5.07 -17.74 4.47
C ARG A 61 5.00 -16.64 3.43
N VAL A 62 6.13 -16.26 2.84
CA VAL A 62 6.21 -15.20 1.84
C VAL A 62 5.91 -15.78 0.46
N GLN A 63 4.86 -15.28 -0.18
CA GLN A 63 4.53 -15.63 -1.55
C GLN A 63 4.39 -14.36 -2.38
N VAL A 64 4.92 -14.40 -3.61
CA VAL A 64 4.77 -13.31 -4.57
C VAL A 64 3.65 -13.69 -5.53
N GLU A 65 2.58 -12.90 -5.56
CA GLU A 65 1.48 -13.04 -6.52
C GLU A 65 0.92 -14.46 -6.61
N LYS A 66 0.53 -15.03 -5.46
CA LYS A 66 -0.20 -16.31 -5.37
C LYS A 66 -1.49 -16.17 -4.57
N THR A 67 -2.45 -17.03 -4.90
CA THR A 67 -3.76 -17.08 -4.25
C THR A 67 -3.87 -18.17 -3.17
N CYS A 68 -2.97 -19.15 -3.19
CA CYS A 68 -2.87 -20.17 -2.14
C CYS A 68 -1.90 -19.69 -1.04
N LEU A 69 -2.46 -19.04 -0.02
CA LEU A 69 -1.73 -18.53 1.14
C LEU A 69 -2.22 -19.21 2.41
N ASP A 70 -1.29 -19.46 3.32
CA ASP A 70 -1.62 -19.82 4.70
C ASP A 70 -2.30 -18.63 5.41
N GLU A 71 -3.04 -18.90 6.49
CA GLU A 71 -3.74 -17.85 7.27
C GLU A 71 -2.80 -16.74 7.77
N ASN A 72 -1.54 -17.07 8.06
CA ASN A 72 -0.49 -16.15 8.51
C ASN A 72 0.52 -15.82 7.40
N GLY A 73 0.10 -15.94 6.14
CA GLY A 73 0.90 -15.67 4.96
C GLY A 73 1.26 -14.20 4.80
N ILE A 74 2.34 -13.96 4.05
CA ILE A 74 2.81 -12.64 3.64
C ILE A 74 2.74 -12.61 2.12
N LEU A 75 1.75 -11.91 1.58
CA LEU A 75 1.58 -11.71 0.15
C LEU A 75 2.33 -10.45 -0.29
N VAL A 76 3.32 -10.62 -1.16
CA VAL A 76 3.95 -9.51 -1.90
C VAL A 76 3.31 -9.44 -3.28
N THR A 77 2.76 -8.29 -3.67
CA THR A 77 1.92 -8.23 -4.88
C THR A 77 1.91 -6.86 -5.55
N GLY A 78 1.68 -6.83 -6.86
CA GLY A 78 1.36 -5.62 -7.61
C GLY A 78 -0.12 -5.24 -7.53
N TRP A 79 -0.46 -4.09 -8.11
CA TRP A 79 -1.82 -3.55 -8.09
C TRP A 79 -2.80 -4.39 -8.93
N GLU A 80 -2.35 -4.87 -10.09
CA GLU A 80 -3.14 -5.68 -11.01
C GLU A 80 -3.54 -7.01 -10.38
N PHE A 81 -2.58 -7.74 -9.83
CA PHE A 81 -2.83 -9.02 -9.16
C PHE A 81 -3.79 -8.85 -7.98
N TRP A 82 -3.56 -7.85 -7.12
CA TRP A 82 -4.46 -7.62 -5.97
C TRP A 82 -5.88 -7.29 -6.42
N ARG A 83 -6.05 -6.43 -7.42
CA ARG A 83 -7.36 -6.12 -7.99
C ARG A 83 -8.11 -7.36 -8.45
N GLU A 84 -7.42 -8.27 -9.13
CA GLU A 84 -8.02 -9.47 -9.72
C GLU A 84 -8.32 -10.56 -8.70
N HIS A 85 -7.51 -10.65 -7.63
CA HIS A 85 -7.51 -11.83 -6.76
C HIS A 85 -7.87 -11.56 -5.29
N HIS A 86 -8.00 -10.30 -4.83
CA HIS A 86 -8.32 -10.02 -3.43
C HIS A 86 -9.60 -10.69 -2.93
N SER A 87 -10.59 -10.94 -3.81
CA SER A 87 -11.86 -11.55 -3.43
C SER A 87 -11.77 -13.04 -3.05
N VAL A 88 -10.69 -13.73 -3.44
CA VAL A 88 -10.46 -15.15 -3.09
C VAL A 88 -9.43 -15.30 -1.97
N LEU A 89 -8.92 -14.19 -1.45
CA LEU A 89 -7.93 -14.15 -0.38
C LEU A 89 -8.60 -13.81 0.95
N PRO A 90 -8.04 -14.27 2.09
CA PRO A 90 -8.47 -13.79 3.39
C PRO A 90 -8.35 -12.27 3.50
N SER A 91 -9.22 -11.64 4.30
CA SER A 91 -9.05 -10.22 4.59
C SER A 91 -7.73 -10.00 5.34
N PRO A 92 -6.95 -8.99 4.98
CA PRO A 92 -5.66 -8.74 5.61
C PRO A 92 -5.85 -8.25 7.04
N GLN A 93 -4.86 -8.51 7.89
CA GLN A 93 -4.70 -7.83 9.17
C GLN A 93 -3.75 -6.62 9.04
N LEU A 94 -2.79 -6.73 8.13
CA LEU A 94 -1.84 -5.67 7.77
C LEU A 94 -1.83 -5.51 6.26
N MET A 95 -2.03 -4.29 5.79
CA MET A 95 -1.82 -3.91 4.39
C MET A 95 -0.79 -2.79 4.30
N VAL A 96 0.34 -3.06 3.65
CA VAL A 96 1.39 -2.08 3.38
C VAL A 96 1.32 -1.68 1.92
N ILE A 97 1.30 -0.37 1.63
CA ILE A 97 1.25 0.19 0.29
C ILE A 97 2.51 1.02 0.09
N ALA A 98 3.36 0.62 -0.84
CA ALA A 98 4.65 1.28 -1.09
C ALA A 98 4.46 2.71 -1.60
N THR A 99 3.63 2.89 -2.63
CA THR A 99 3.46 4.17 -3.31
C THR A 99 2.02 4.37 -3.74
N LEU A 100 1.60 5.62 -3.89
CA LEU A 100 0.29 5.94 -4.46
C LEU A 100 0.16 5.33 -5.88
N PRO A 101 -0.99 4.71 -6.22
CA PRO A 101 -1.24 4.09 -7.52
C PRO A 101 -1.53 5.12 -8.62
N LEU A 102 -0.63 6.09 -8.79
CA LEU A 102 -0.72 7.05 -9.89
C LEU A 102 -0.49 6.31 -11.22
N PRO A 103 -1.37 6.45 -12.23
CA PRO A 103 -1.16 5.81 -13.52
C PRO A 103 0.17 6.22 -14.14
N SER A 104 0.94 5.24 -14.63
CA SER A 104 2.25 5.50 -15.23
C SER A 104 2.12 6.25 -16.55
N LEU A 105 2.91 7.31 -16.74
CA LEU A 105 2.99 8.06 -17.99
C LEU A 105 3.66 7.27 -19.12
N GLU A 106 4.34 6.17 -18.81
CA GLU A 106 4.94 5.26 -19.79
C GLU A 106 3.88 4.39 -20.47
N ASN A 107 2.69 4.25 -19.86
CA ASN A 107 1.58 3.55 -20.48
C ASN A 107 0.98 4.39 -21.62
N PRO A 108 0.93 3.88 -22.87
CA PRO A 108 0.45 4.65 -24.03
C PRO A 108 -0.98 5.19 -23.89
N LEU A 109 -1.87 4.46 -23.21
CA LEU A 109 -3.26 4.89 -22.99
C LEU A 109 -3.32 6.06 -21.98
N VAL A 110 -2.50 5.99 -20.93
CA VAL A 110 -2.37 7.07 -19.94
C VAL A 110 -1.77 8.31 -20.63
N ALA A 111 -0.69 8.14 -21.39
CA ALA A 111 -0.03 9.21 -22.13
C ALA A 111 -0.98 9.91 -23.12
N GLY A 112 -1.78 9.14 -23.87
CA GLY A 112 -2.78 9.67 -24.80
C GLY A 112 -3.86 10.51 -24.09
N ARG A 113 -4.36 10.04 -22.94
CA ARG A 113 -5.31 10.81 -22.11
C ARG A 113 -4.69 12.09 -21.56
N VAL A 114 -3.46 12.02 -21.05
CA VAL A 114 -2.73 13.21 -20.59
C VAL A 114 -2.53 14.21 -21.73
N ALA A 115 -2.18 13.75 -22.93
CA ALA A 115 -2.04 14.60 -24.11
C ALA A 115 -3.37 15.26 -24.52
N HIS A 116 -4.51 14.58 -24.36
CA HIS A 116 -5.83 15.16 -24.57
C HIS A 116 -6.11 16.33 -23.62
N TYR A 117 -5.94 16.14 -22.30
CA TYR A 117 -6.11 17.22 -21.33
C TYR A 117 -5.15 18.39 -21.56
N LYS A 118 -3.88 18.10 -21.91
CA LYS A 118 -2.90 19.14 -22.25
C LYS A 118 -3.34 19.99 -23.44
N ARG A 119 -3.85 19.38 -24.52
CA ARG A 119 -4.37 20.10 -25.69
C ARG A 119 -5.57 20.99 -25.35
N SER A 120 -6.37 20.56 -24.37
CA SER A 120 -7.51 21.33 -23.85
C SER A 120 -7.13 22.34 -22.77
N HIS A 121 -5.84 22.58 -22.49
CA HIS A 121 -5.35 23.48 -21.43
C HIS A 121 -5.90 23.16 -20.03
N GLN A 122 -6.14 21.88 -19.76
CA GLN A 122 -6.71 21.39 -18.52
C GLN A 122 -5.66 20.69 -17.63
N ASP A 123 -5.87 20.72 -16.32
CA ASP A 123 -5.02 20.04 -15.34
C ASP A 123 -5.26 18.51 -15.39
N TRP A 124 -4.49 17.84 -16.23
CA TRP A 124 -4.50 16.39 -16.40
C TRP A 124 -4.21 15.61 -15.11
N PHE A 125 -3.46 16.19 -14.17
CA PHE A 125 -3.17 15.51 -12.91
C PHE A 125 -4.42 15.49 -12.04
N ARG A 126 -5.06 16.64 -11.86
CA ARG A 126 -6.28 16.77 -11.02
C ARG A 126 -7.52 16.13 -11.63
N LEU A 127 -7.64 16.17 -12.95
CA LEU A 127 -8.83 15.68 -13.65
C LEU A 127 -8.73 14.20 -14.03
N TYR A 128 -7.53 13.62 -14.05
CA TYR A 128 -7.35 12.22 -14.46
C TYR A 128 -6.48 11.40 -13.51
N LEU A 129 -5.20 11.73 -13.33
CA LEU A 129 -4.31 10.85 -12.56
C LEU A 129 -4.74 10.68 -11.10
N LEU A 130 -5.03 11.80 -10.42
CA LEU A 130 -5.37 11.80 -9.01
C LEU A 130 -6.70 11.10 -8.73
N PRO A 131 -7.81 11.39 -9.44
CA PRO A 131 -9.06 10.64 -9.27
C PRO A 131 -8.91 9.15 -9.56
N THR A 132 -8.11 8.79 -10.58
CA THR A 132 -7.84 7.38 -10.89
C THR A 132 -7.12 6.69 -9.74
N ALA A 133 -6.07 7.31 -9.19
CA ALA A 133 -5.32 6.79 -8.05
C ALA A 133 -6.16 6.70 -6.76
N VAL A 134 -7.02 7.69 -6.52
CA VAL A 134 -7.93 7.69 -5.37
C VAL A 134 -8.93 6.53 -5.45
N ASN A 135 -9.59 6.36 -6.59
CA ASN A 135 -10.50 5.23 -6.82
C ASN A 135 -9.79 3.88 -6.65
N GLU A 136 -8.55 3.82 -7.14
CA GLU A 136 -7.75 2.62 -7.05
C GLU A 136 -7.41 2.25 -5.61
N LEU A 137 -6.94 3.24 -4.86
CA LEU A 137 -6.59 3.08 -3.47
C LEU A 137 -7.81 2.67 -2.64
N GLN A 138 -8.97 3.31 -2.84
CA GLN A 138 -10.21 2.98 -2.13
C GLN A 138 -10.63 1.52 -2.36
N ARG A 139 -10.56 1.03 -3.59
CA ARG A 139 -10.86 -0.37 -3.91
C ARG A 139 -9.87 -1.32 -3.24
N ALA A 140 -8.57 -1.03 -3.36
CA ALA A 140 -7.54 -1.90 -2.83
C ALA A 140 -7.63 -2.07 -1.30
N ILE A 141 -8.00 -1.01 -0.57
CA ILE A 141 -8.12 -1.08 0.89
C ILE A 141 -9.49 -1.55 1.40
N ALA A 142 -10.45 -1.86 0.52
CA ALA A 142 -11.79 -2.27 0.95
C ALA A 142 -11.76 -3.52 1.88
N PRO A 143 -11.02 -4.60 1.55
CA PRO A 143 -10.92 -5.75 2.46
C PRO A 143 -10.29 -5.41 3.80
N ALA A 144 -9.30 -4.51 3.80
CA ALA A 144 -8.64 -4.02 5.01
C ALA A 144 -9.58 -3.20 5.91
N ARG A 145 -10.58 -2.51 5.34
CA ARG A 145 -11.59 -1.79 6.13
C ARG A 145 -12.56 -2.74 6.82
N GLU A 146 -12.96 -3.80 6.13
CA GLU A 146 -13.91 -4.80 6.65
C GLU A 146 -13.33 -5.55 7.85
N SER A 147 -12.04 -5.89 7.80
CA SER A 147 -11.33 -6.57 8.89
C SER A 147 -10.73 -5.64 9.96
N LYS A 148 -10.96 -4.32 9.87
CA LYS A 148 -10.32 -3.31 10.74
C LYS A 148 -8.78 -3.41 10.75
N ALA A 149 -8.20 -3.78 9.61
CA ALA A 149 -6.78 -3.96 9.42
C ALA A 149 -5.99 -2.65 9.60
N VAL A 150 -4.72 -2.79 9.96
CA VAL A 150 -3.76 -1.70 9.87
C VAL A 150 -3.39 -1.50 8.40
N VAL A 151 -3.74 -0.34 7.85
CA VAL A 151 -3.25 0.11 6.55
C VAL A 151 -2.04 1.01 6.78
N ALA A 152 -0.88 0.66 6.24
CA ALA A 152 0.35 1.44 6.21
C ALA A 152 0.57 1.99 4.80
N LEU A 153 0.48 3.31 4.62
CA LEU A 153 0.73 3.96 3.33
C LEU A 153 2.07 4.68 3.38
N LEU A 154 3.07 4.08 2.74
CA LEU A 154 4.47 4.47 2.81
C LEU A 154 4.85 5.47 1.73
N ASP A 155 3.99 6.48 1.51
CA ASP A 155 4.19 7.51 0.50
C ASP A 155 4.08 8.91 1.11
N SER A 156 5.22 9.58 1.30
CA SER A 156 5.28 10.90 1.94
C SER A 156 4.58 12.00 1.15
N ARG A 157 4.24 11.77 -0.13
CA ARG A 157 3.45 12.74 -0.92
C ARG A 157 2.06 12.96 -0.35
N VAL A 158 1.50 11.99 0.36
CA VAL A 158 0.20 12.12 1.04
C VAL A 158 0.21 13.22 2.10
N VAL A 159 1.37 13.47 2.70
CA VAL A 159 1.54 14.51 3.72
C VAL A 159 2.07 15.80 3.10
N ASN A 160 3.04 15.66 2.19
CA ASN A 160 3.85 16.79 1.72
C ASN A 160 3.27 17.51 0.49
N ARG A 161 2.20 16.98 -0.13
CA ARG A 161 1.57 17.58 -1.32
C ARG A 161 0.16 18.05 -1.02
N SER A 162 -0.26 19.14 -1.67
CA SER A 162 -1.58 19.74 -1.47
C SER A 162 -2.74 18.80 -1.81
N TYR A 163 -2.55 17.84 -2.72
CA TYR A 163 -3.55 16.82 -3.04
C TYR A 163 -3.67 15.71 -1.98
N GLY A 164 -2.77 15.69 -0.99
CA GLY A 164 -2.76 14.72 0.11
C GLY A 164 -4.07 14.71 0.91
N ALA A 165 -4.67 15.88 1.13
CA ALA A 165 -5.96 16.01 1.80
C ALA A 165 -7.08 15.22 1.09
N GLN A 166 -7.09 15.22 -0.25
CA GLN A 166 -8.08 14.45 -1.02
C GLN A 166 -7.89 12.94 -0.85
N ILE A 167 -6.65 12.47 -0.79
CA ILE A 167 -6.33 11.06 -0.52
C ILE A 167 -6.79 10.68 0.88
N LEU A 168 -6.45 11.48 1.90
CA LEU A 168 -6.84 11.23 3.28
C LEU A 168 -8.36 11.21 3.47
N SER A 169 -9.07 12.13 2.80
CA SER A 169 -10.54 12.15 2.79
C SER A 169 -11.11 10.88 2.19
N ALA A 170 -10.56 10.39 1.08
CA ALA A 170 -11.00 9.15 0.45
C ALA A 170 -10.75 7.91 1.32
N LEU A 171 -9.71 7.97 2.16
CA LEU A 171 -9.33 6.93 3.11
C LEU A 171 -10.12 6.97 4.43
N SER A 172 -10.91 8.00 4.70
CA SER A 172 -11.73 8.11 5.93
C SER A 172 -12.82 7.02 6.02
N PRO A 173 -13.23 6.57 7.23
CA PRO A 173 -12.80 7.01 8.56
C PRO A 173 -11.67 6.13 9.15
N LEU A 174 -10.45 6.22 8.62
CA LEU A 174 -9.29 5.55 9.24
C LEU A 174 -8.59 6.50 10.21
N ALA A 175 -8.52 6.13 11.49
CA ALA A 175 -7.72 6.84 12.48
C ALA A 175 -6.25 6.88 12.04
N ARG A 176 -5.65 8.07 12.08
CA ARG A 176 -4.28 8.30 11.59
C ARG A 176 -3.29 8.22 12.73
N ILE A 177 -2.24 7.43 12.54
CA ILE A 177 -1.06 7.37 13.41
C ILE A 177 0.20 7.59 12.56
N ASN A 178 1.24 8.16 13.15
CA ASN A 178 2.50 8.47 12.48
C ASN A 178 3.73 7.83 13.15
N TYR A 179 3.51 7.09 14.24
CA TYR A 179 4.49 6.29 14.95
C TYR A 179 3.91 4.88 15.16
N LEU A 180 4.79 3.91 15.35
CA LEU A 180 4.40 2.52 15.62
C LEU A 180 4.33 2.32 17.13
N GLU A 181 3.16 1.93 17.62
CA GLU A 181 2.99 1.47 19.00
C GLU A 181 3.27 -0.03 19.08
N PRO A 182 3.93 -0.53 20.14
CA PRO A 182 4.20 -1.97 20.30
C PRO A 182 2.94 -2.83 20.26
N ASN A 183 1.80 -2.29 20.70
CA ASN A 183 0.52 -2.97 20.78
C ASN A 183 -0.39 -2.71 19.57
N LEU A 184 0.15 -2.17 18.47
CA LEU A 184 -0.63 -1.79 17.28
C LEU A 184 -1.50 -2.94 16.73
N PHE A 185 -1.06 -4.19 16.91
CA PHE A 185 -1.78 -5.39 16.46
C PHE A 185 -2.46 -6.18 17.59
N ASN A 186 -2.39 -5.71 18.85
CA ASN A 186 -2.87 -6.42 20.03
C ASN A 186 -4.23 -5.91 20.55
N ALA A 187 -5.01 -5.19 19.75
CA ALA A 187 -6.23 -4.49 20.19
C ALA A 187 -7.46 -5.38 20.48
N SER A 188 -7.26 -6.60 21.00
CA SER A 188 -8.31 -7.59 21.25
C SER A 188 -8.69 -7.79 22.73
N GLU A 189 -8.25 -6.93 23.67
CA GLU A 189 -8.57 -7.11 25.11
C GLU A 189 -9.44 -6.01 25.75
N ASP A 190 -9.73 -4.89 25.09
CA ASP A 190 -10.64 -3.87 25.64
C ASP A 190 -12.06 -4.01 25.05
N ASN A 191 -12.76 -5.04 25.50
CA ASN A 191 -14.23 -5.09 25.57
C ASN A 191 -14.62 -6.28 26.47
N SER A 192 -14.38 -6.14 27.76
CA SER A 192 -15.04 -6.91 28.83
C SER A 192 -16.10 -6.03 29.50
#